data_AF-C0E380-F1
#
_entry.id   AF-C0E380-F1
#
_cell.length_a   1.000
_cell.length_b   1.000
_cell.length_c   1.000
_cell.angle_alpha   90.00
_cell.angle_beta   90.00
_cell.angle_gamma   90.00
#
_symmetry.space_group_name_H-M   'P 1'
#
loop_
_entity.id
_entity.type
_entity.pdbx_description
1 polymer ?
#
loop_
_entity_poly.entity_id
_entity_poly.type
_entity_poly.pdbx_seq_one_letter_code
_entity_poly.pdbx_strand_id
1 'polypeptide(L)'
;MPANTEQVVLYLKNFLQRIQLVMVMPKSLFHRVADEACPPAILGRPGCGPPDYFPEVLLNDLVESDAWLDLELKRPFLALWVNDESFDDPDLDDPIEILTNSDARKFAAMDPVVDLESLRGMKVKLVYDD
;
A
#
# COMPACT_ATOMS: atom_id res chain seq x y z
N MET A 1 35.02 32.98 10.01
CA MET A 1 34.72 33.34 8.60
C MET A 1 33.25 33.07 8.36
N PRO A 2 32.42 34.09 8.07
CA PRO A 2 31.00 33.84 7.79
C PRO A 2 30.90 33.05 6.47
N ALA A 3 30.08 32.00 6.47
CA ALA A 3 29.72 31.30 5.23
C ALA A 3 29.20 32.35 4.23
N ASN A 4 29.73 32.36 3.01
CA ASN A 4 29.28 33.30 2.01
C ASN A 4 27.77 33.06 1.79
N THR A 5 26.98 34.13 1.63
CA THR A 5 25.51 34.03 1.52
C THR A 5 25.07 33.11 0.38
N GLU A 6 25.89 32.97 -0.67
CA GLU A 6 25.64 32.10 -1.82
C GLU A 6 25.77 30.62 -1.46
N GLN A 7 26.72 30.23 -0.59
CA GLN A 7 26.90 28.86 -0.11
C GLN A 7 25.72 28.42 0.74
N VAL A 8 25.18 29.31 1.57
CA VAL A 8 23.98 29.01 2.37
C VAL A 8 22.76 28.83 1.46
N VAL A 9 22.61 29.67 0.43
CA VAL A 9 21.51 29.54 -0.54
C VAL A 9 21.63 28.28 -1.38
N LEU A 10 22.84 27.91 -1.83
CA LEU A 10 23.09 26.64 -2.53
C LEU A 10 22.81 25.43 -1.65
N TYR A 11 23.23 25.48 -0.38
CA TYR A 11 22.96 24.42 0.58
C TYR A 11 21.45 24.24 0.82
N LEU A 12 20.73 25.34 1.06
CA LEU A 12 19.28 25.31 1.27
C LEU A 12 18.53 24.85 0.01
N LYS A 13 18.94 25.30 -1.18
CA LYS A 13 18.37 24.81 -2.44
C LYS A 13 18.60 23.30 -2.62
N ASN A 14 19.81 22.82 -2.41
CA ASN A 14 20.12 21.40 -2.53
C ASN A 14 19.41 20.56 -1.45
N PHE A 15 19.27 21.09 -0.23
CA PHE A 15 18.55 20.42 0.86
C PHE A 15 17.05 20.36 0.58
N LEU A 16 16.43 21.47 0.16
CA LEU A 16 15.03 21.51 -0.26
C LEU A 16 14.78 20.64 -1.50
N GLN A 17 15.70 20.63 -2.46
CA GLN A 17 15.59 19.80 -3.66
C GLN A 17 15.75 18.30 -3.33
N ARG A 18 16.58 17.94 -2.33
CA ARG A 18 16.65 16.57 -1.80
C ARG A 18 15.39 16.19 -1.03
N ILE A 19 14.82 17.08 -0.22
CA ILE A 19 13.52 16.85 0.45
C ILE A 19 12.41 16.71 -0.60
N GLN A 20 12.39 17.57 -1.62
CA GLN A 20 11.43 17.49 -2.73
C GLN A 20 11.60 16.19 -3.53
N LEU A 21 12.83 15.73 -3.78
CA LEU A 21 13.07 14.42 -4.42
C LEU A 21 12.58 13.24 -3.56
N VAL A 22 12.73 13.32 -2.24
CA VAL A 22 12.18 12.32 -1.30
C VAL A 22 10.66 12.39 -1.21
N MET A 23 10.04 13.55 -1.48
CA MET A 23 8.58 13.73 -1.42
C MET A 23 7.86 13.66 -2.78
N VAL A 24 8.57 13.48 -3.90
CA VAL A 24 7.98 13.51 -5.27
C VAL A 24 8.54 12.38 -6.13
N MET A 25 8.61 11.16 -5.58
CA MET A 25 8.54 9.95 -6.42
C MET A 25 7.12 9.42 -6.40
N PRO A 26 6.56 8.99 -7.56
CA PRO A 26 5.26 8.35 -7.57
C PRO A 26 5.38 7.03 -6.82
N LYS A 27 5.01 7.04 -5.54
CA LYS A 27 4.96 5.83 -4.72
C LYS A 27 4.07 4.81 -5.43
N SER A 28 4.54 3.56 -5.49
CA SER A 28 3.67 2.45 -5.88
C SER A 28 2.43 2.39 -4.99
N LEU A 29 1.37 1.76 -5.49
CA LEU A 29 0.10 1.64 -4.76
C LEU A 29 0.32 1.13 -3.33
N PHE A 30 1.16 0.11 -3.16
CA PHE A 30 1.45 -0.50 -1.86
C PHE A 30 2.13 0.46 -0.88
N HIS A 31 3.07 1.27 -1.34
CA HIS A 31 3.70 2.28 -0.49
C HIS A 31 2.71 3.35 -0.04
N ARG A 32 1.81 3.79 -0.94
CA ARG A 32 0.74 4.74 -0.58
C ARG A 32 -0.21 4.14 0.44
N VAL A 33 -0.65 2.90 0.23
CA VAL A 33 -1.53 2.18 1.16
C VAL A 33 -0.89 2.07 2.54
N ALA A 34 0.38 1.67 2.62
CA ALA A 34 1.10 1.53 3.88
C ALA A 34 1.25 2.87 4.63
N ASP A 35 1.60 3.94 3.91
CA ASP A 35 1.89 5.26 4.50
C ASP A 35 0.61 6.06 4.85
N GLU A 36 -0.46 5.92 4.05
CA GLU A 36 -1.69 6.71 4.19
C GLU A 36 -2.75 6.00 5.06
N ALA A 37 -2.56 4.73 5.40
CA ALA A 37 -3.41 4.03 6.36
C ALA A 37 -3.28 4.64 7.77
N CYS A 38 -4.36 4.54 8.56
CA CYS A 38 -4.40 5.03 9.93
C CYS A 38 -4.93 3.93 10.88
N PRO A 39 -4.08 3.29 11.70
CA PRO A 39 -2.64 3.56 11.84
C PRO A 39 -1.83 3.15 10.59
N PRO A 40 -0.65 3.75 10.36
CA PRO A 40 0.22 3.35 9.25
C PRO A 40 0.67 1.90 9.36
N ALA A 41 0.73 1.22 8.22
CA ALA A 41 1.19 -0.17 8.11
C ALA A 41 2.62 -0.23 7.55
N ILE A 42 3.28 -1.39 7.66
CA ILE A 42 4.64 -1.57 7.17
C ILE A 42 4.61 -2.48 5.95
N LEU A 43 4.95 -1.93 4.78
CA LEU A 43 5.22 -2.75 3.60
C LEU A 43 6.57 -3.47 3.79
N GLY A 44 6.57 -4.80 3.68
CA GLY A 44 7.80 -5.60 3.74
C GLY A 44 8.46 -5.64 5.11
N ARG A 45 7.67 -5.86 6.17
CA ARG A 45 8.15 -5.99 7.55
C ARG A 45 9.36 -6.96 7.62
N PRO A 46 10.50 -6.55 8.21
CA PRO A 46 11.68 -7.42 8.29
C PRO A 46 11.36 -8.77 8.95
N GLY A 47 11.65 -9.87 8.25
CA GLY A 47 11.40 -11.23 8.73
C GLY A 47 10.01 -11.80 8.39
N CYS A 48 9.16 -11.08 7.64
CA CYS A 48 7.79 -11.48 7.34
C CYS A 48 7.60 -12.27 6.02
N GLY A 49 8.60 -13.06 5.63
CA GLY A 49 8.54 -13.92 4.44
C GLY A 49 9.16 -13.30 3.17
N PRO A 50 9.15 -14.04 2.05
CA PRO A 50 9.62 -13.57 0.75
C PRO A 50 8.95 -12.25 0.30
N PRO A 51 9.63 -11.43 -0.52
CA PRO A 51 9.06 -10.19 -1.08
C PRO A 51 7.72 -10.37 -1.79
N ASP A 52 7.49 -11.56 -2.34
CA ASP A 52 6.29 -11.91 -3.08
C ASP A 52 5.03 -11.91 -2.19
N TYR A 53 5.16 -12.02 -0.86
CA TYR A 53 4.04 -12.01 0.10
C TYR A 53 3.80 -10.65 0.78
N PHE A 54 4.51 -9.61 0.34
CA PHE A 54 4.39 -8.29 0.97
C PHE A 54 2.97 -7.69 0.86
N PRO A 55 2.22 -7.85 -0.26
CA PRO A 55 0.84 -7.39 -0.35
C PRO A 55 -0.12 -8.07 0.64
N GLU A 56 0.03 -9.38 0.84
CA GLU A 56 -0.77 -10.22 1.73
C GLU A 56 -0.50 -9.83 3.19
N VAL A 57 0.77 -9.67 3.55
CA VAL A 57 1.18 -9.20 4.88
C VAL A 57 0.68 -7.79 5.15
N LEU A 58 0.75 -6.89 4.15
CA LEU A 58 0.22 -5.54 4.26
C LEU A 58 -1.29 -5.56 4.52
N LEU A 59 -2.05 -6.36 3.76
CA LEU A 59 -3.49 -6.51 3.95
C LEU A 59 -3.84 -7.03 5.35
N ASN A 60 -3.15 -8.07 5.81
CA ASN A 60 -3.32 -8.61 7.16
C ASN A 60 -3.03 -7.55 8.22
N ASP A 61 -1.93 -6.79 8.08
CA ASP A 61 -1.58 -5.71 9.02
C ASP A 61 -2.68 -4.62 9.09
N LEU A 62 -3.29 -4.26 7.95
CA LEU A 62 -4.39 -3.30 7.91
C LEU A 62 -5.65 -3.82 8.64
N VAL A 63 -5.96 -5.11 8.49
CA VAL A 63 -7.10 -5.74 9.18
C VAL A 63 -6.85 -5.85 10.68
N GLU A 64 -5.70 -6.37 11.09
CA GLU A 64 -5.35 -6.59 12.50
C GLU A 64 -5.25 -5.29 13.30
N SER A 65 -4.88 -4.20 12.64
CA SER A 65 -4.79 -2.87 13.26
C SER A 65 -6.07 -2.04 13.18
N ASP A 66 -7.15 -2.60 12.62
CA ASP A 66 -8.41 -1.90 12.33
C ASP A 66 -8.17 -0.57 11.57
N ALA A 67 -7.25 -0.63 10.59
CA ALA A 67 -6.77 0.56 9.90
C ALA A 67 -7.83 1.18 8.99
N TRP A 68 -7.99 2.50 9.11
CA TRP A 68 -8.77 3.31 8.20
C TRP A 68 -7.93 3.68 6.97
N LEU A 69 -8.52 3.60 5.77
CA LEU A 69 -7.89 3.99 4.52
C LEU A 69 -8.91 4.68 3.60
N ASP A 70 -8.52 5.79 2.99
CA ASP A 70 -9.38 6.53 2.07
C ASP A 70 -9.82 5.66 0.88
N LEU A 71 -11.04 5.88 0.38
CA LEU A 71 -11.61 5.16 -0.75
C LEU A 71 -10.76 5.27 -2.03
N GLU A 72 -10.04 6.38 -2.22
CA GLU A 72 -9.12 6.56 -3.35
C GLU A 72 -8.09 5.43 -3.43
N LEU A 73 -7.62 4.95 -2.27
CA LEU A 73 -6.61 3.89 -2.16
C LEU A 73 -7.22 2.52 -1.85
N LYS A 74 -8.24 2.48 -1.00
CA LYS A 74 -8.87 1.24 -0.57
C LYS A 74 -9.50 0.48 -1.72
N ARG A 75 -10.17 1.17 -2.64
CA ARG A 75 -10.81 0.55 -3.82
C ARG A 75 -9.80 -0.09 -4.77
N PRO A 76 -8.78 0.63 -5.29
CA PRO A 76 -7.80 0.00 -6.18
C PRO A 76 -6.97 -1.07 -5.47
N PHE A 77 -6.73 -0.96 -4.15
CA PHE A 77 -6.04 -2.00 -3.39
C PHE A 77 -6.88 -3.29 -3.30
N LEU A 78 -8.16 -3.19 -2.94
CA LEU A 78 -9.07 -4.35 -2.91
C LEU A 78 -9.34 -4.94 -4.30
N ALA A 79 -9.32 -4.11 -5.35
CA ALA A 79 -9.51 -4.57 -6.72
C ALA A 79 -8.39 -5.48 -7.21
N LEU A 80 -7.20 -5.47 -6.58
CA LEU A 80 -6.14 -6.45 -6.88
C LEU A 80 -6.61 -7.87 -6.59
N TRP A 81 -7.27 -8.07 -5.46
CA TRP A 81 -7.76 -9.37 -5.01
C TRP A 81 -9.03 -9.77 -5.74
N VAL A 82 -10.02 -8.87 -5.84
CA VAL A 82 -11.33 -9.16 -6.46
C VAL A 82 -11.22 -9.60 -7.92
N ASN A 83 -10.17 -9.17 -8.62
CA ASN A 83 -9.95 -9.51 -10.02
C ASN A 83 -8.92 -10.64 -10.22
N ASP A 84 -8.44 -11.24 -9.13
CA ASP A 84 -7.68 -12.49 -9.19
C ASP A 84 -8.63 -13.65 -9.51
N GLU A 85 -8.16 -14.61 -10.30
CA GLU A 85 -8.95 -15.77 -10.73
C GLU A 85 -9.39 -16.64 -9.54
N SER A 86 -8.59 -16.68 -8.48
CA SER A 86 -8.85 -17.54 -7.32
C SER A 86 -9.69 -16.87 -6.22
N PHE A 87 -10.08 -15.61 -6.40
CA PHE A 87 -10.82 -14.86 -5.37
C PHE A 87 -12.18 -15.47 -4.98
N ASP A 88 -12.89 -16.06 -5.94
CA ASP A 88 -14.20 -16.68 -5.72
C ASP A 88 -14.10 -18.17 -5.38
N ASP A 89 -12.98 -18.80 -5.72
CA ASP A 89 -12.72 -20.23 -5.51
C ASP A 89 -11.26 -20.40 -5.04
N PRO A 90 -10.95 -20.01 -3.78
CA PRO A 90 -9.58 -20.03 -3.30
C PRO A 90 -9.09 -21.45 -3.06
N ASP A 91 -7.80 -21.70 -3.28
CA ASP A 91 -7.18 -22.98 -2.93
C ASP A 91 -7.27 -23.22 -1.41
N LEU A 92 -8.09 -24.19 -1.01
CA LEU A 92 -8.31 -24.53 0.39
C LEU A 92 -7.17 -25.36 1.00
N ASP A 93 -6.19 -25.78 0.19
CA ASP A 93 -4.97 -26.41 0.65
C ASP A 93 -3.82 -25.39 0.84
N ASP A 94 -4.00 -24.12 0.43
CA ASP A 94 -3.07 -23.02 0.67
C ASP A 94 -3.55 -22.09 1.81
N PRO A 95 -2.92 -22.17 3.01
CA PRO A 95 -3.26 -21.31 4.12
C PRO A 95 -3.11 -19.81 3.84
N ILE A 96 -2.16 -19.41 2.97
CA ILE A 96 -1.92 -17.99 2.65
C ILE A 96 -3.09 -17.45 1.84
N GLU A 97 -3.59 -18.23 0.89
CA GLU A 97 -4.70 -17.85 0.03
C GLU A 97 -6.01 -17.73 0.83
N ILE A 98 -6.27 -18.69 1.73
CA ILE A 98 -7.43 -18.65 2.64
C ILE A 98 -7.41 -17.38 3.50
N LEU A 99 -6.24 -17.08 4.11
CA LEU A 99 -6.10 -15.91 4.98
C LEU A 99 -6.29 -14.61 4.20
N THR A 100 -5.65 -14.50 3.04
CA THR A 100 -5.73 -13.32 2.16
C THR A 100 -7.16 -13.07 1.68
N ASN A 101 -7.88 -14.13 1.30
CA ASN A 101 -9.29 -14.02 0.89
C ASN A 101 -10.16 -13.51 2.04
N SER A 102 -9.99 -14.11 3.23
CA SER A 102 -10.68 -13.71 4.46
C SER A 102 -10.41 -12.23 4.78
N ASP A 103 -9.16 -11.82 4.73
CA ASP A 103 -8.75 -10.46 5.10
C ASP A 103 -9.19 -9.42 4.08
N ALA A 104 -9.21 -9.75 2.78
CA ALA A 104 -9.77 -8.87 1.76
C ALA A 104 -11.26 -8.58 2.03
N ARG A 105 -12.02 -9.61 2.44
CA ARG A 105 -13.44 -9.47 2.80
C ARG A 105 -13.64 -8.67 4.09
N LYS A 106 -12.84 -8.92 5.12
CA LYS A 106 -12.87 -8.14 6.38
C LYS A 106 -12.52 -6.68 6.12
N PHE A 107 -11.44 -6.41 5.40
CA PHE A 107 -11.00 -5.06 5.11
C PHE A 107 -12.03 -4.27 4.31
N ALA A 108 -12.70 -4.90 3.35
CA ALA A 108 -13.81 -4.30 2.62
C ALA A 108 -15.02 -3.94 3.51
N ALA A 109 -15.26 -4.72 4.57
CA ALA A 109 -16.32 -4.47 5.54
C ALA A 109 -15.96 -3.44 6.62
N MET A 110 -14.69 -3.10 6.80
CA MET A 110 -14.25 -2.00 7.67
C MET A 110 -14.58 -0.64 7.07
N ASP A 111 -14.74 0.40 7.88
CA ASP A 111 -15.02 1.75 7.39
C ASP A 111 -13.80 2.38 6.67
N PRO A 112 -13.98 3.05 5.51
CA PRO A 112 -15.23 3.13 4.75
C PRO A 112 -15.52 1.80 4.05
N VAL A 113 -16.77 1.33 4.16
CA VAL A 113 -17.22 0.06 3.57
C VAL A 113 -17.13 0.10 2.04
N VAL A 114 -16.62 -0.97 1.43
CA VAL A 114 -16.50 -1.13 -0.01
C VAL A 114 -17.26 -2.38 -0.46
N ASP A 115 -18.18 -2.22 -1.40
CA ASP A 115 -18.81 -3.33 -2.10
C ASP A 115 -17.81 -3.95 -3.08
N LEU A 116 -17.40 -5.20 -2.84
CA LEU A 116 -16.42 -5.91 -3.64
C LEU A 116 -16.91 -6.15 -5.08
N GLU A 117 -18.20 -6.41 -5.28
CA GLU A 117 -18.74 -6.62 -6.63
C GLU A 117 -18.64 -5.35 -7.49
N SER A 118 -18.67 -4.17 -6.86
CA SER A 118 -18.44 -2.89 -7.54
C SER A 118 -17.02 -2.71 -8.11
N LEU A 119 -16.08 -3.57 -7.73
CA LEU A 119 -14.68 -3.53 -8.15
C LEU A 119 -14.36 -4.51 -9.30
N ARG A 120 -15.32 -5.37 -9.68
CA ARG A 120 -15.13 -6.31 -10.80
C ARG A 120 -14.83 -5.57 -12.10
N GLY A 121 -13.78 -6.00 -12.79
CA GLY A 121 -13.30 -5.37 -14.02
C GLY A 121 -12.59 -4.03 -13.83
N MET A 122 -12.36 -3.59 -12.58
CA MET A 122 -11.57 -2.39 -12.31
C MET A 122 -10.11 -2.63 -12.69
N LYS A 123 -9.57 -1.82 -13.59
CA LYS A 123 -8.15 -1.88 -13.97
C LYS A 123 -7.30 -1.13 -12.97
N VAL A 124 -6.43 -1.84 -12.26
CA VAL A 124 -5.44 -1.26 -11.36
C VAL A 124 -4.11 -1.16 -12.10
N LYS A 125 -3.50 0.03 -12.10
CA LYS A 125 -2.14 0.21 -12.63
C LYS A 125 -1.15 0.04 -11.49
N LEU A 126 -0.44 -1.08 -11.50
CA LEU A 126 0.72 -1.28 -10.64
C LEU A 126 1.94 -0.65 -11.33
N VAL A 127 2.60 0.26 -10.63
CA VAL A 127 3.92 0.77 -10.99
C VAL A 127 4.89 0.12 -10.01
N TYR A 128 5.80 -0.68 -10.53
CA TYR A 128 6.89 -1.25 -9.75
C TYR A 128 8.07 -0.27 -9.83
N ASP A 129 8.68 0.01 -8.68
CA ASP A 129 9.97 0.71 -8.65
C ASP A 129 11.04 -0.34 -9.02
N ASP A 130 11.71 -0.15 -10.17
CA ASP A 130 12.85 -0.97 -10.64
C ASP A 130 14.07 -0.90 -9.70
#